data_AF-S2SJK1-F1
#
_entry.id   AF-S2SJK1-F1
#
_cell.length_a   1.000
_cell.length_b   1.000
_cell.length_c   1.000
_cell.angle_alpha   90.00
_cell.angle_beta   90.00
_cell.angle_gamma   90.00
#
_symmetry.space_group_name_H-M   'P 1'
#
loop_
_entity.id
_entity.type
_entity.pdbx_description
1 polymer ?
#
loop_
_entity_poly.entity_id
_entity_poly.type
_entity_poly.pdbx_seq_one_letter_code
_entity_poly.pdbx_strand_id
1 'polypeptide(L)'
;KKAEAGFTALLTFLVFINAMNKFMELRGILSKAENLQGTGQASVLGVQILDMGVFLGIILGLTVGFIHNKFVDTEFRSAFQIYGGSRFVFIVLIPVTVMLAVLLTYVWPFIQMGISSLGHVINQTGNFGLFLYGSLERLLIPTGLHHLIYTPFLYTSLGGVEEIGGHIFEGARNIYYAEMANPNIHLLSRSVIWDARGISKMFGLIGACLAMYQMAKPENKNKVKAILIPAVVTSFLAGVTEPIEFSFMFIAPLLFVVHAALSGLSMVVLNLLNVRAIGPNGFLDFLLYNVPLGVGKTHWPMYIVVGIMFFFIYYFTFRFLIGRFNLKTIGREADAEETKLYSKAEYQEKKQAPPVSVPKGATEVPVATIIEALGGADNFESVTNCYTRLRTVLKNPELVNETVLKNETGASGVIKKGNNVHVVYGLAVTKVRAAVDEALGFDAAEVE
;
A
#
# COMPACT_ATOMS: atom_id res chain seq x y z
N LYS A 1 -5.74 -13.79 15.26
CA LYS A 1 -6.94 -14.32 14.58
C LYS A 1 -7.37 -13.32 13.48
N LYS A 2 -6.82 -13.42 12.25
CA LYS A 2 -6.87 -12.30 11.26
C LYS A 2 -8.27 -11.96 10.73
N ALA A 3 -9.11 -12.97 10.48
CA ALA A 3 -10.49 -12.75 10.01
C ALA A 3 -11.34 -12.00 11.06
N GLU A 4 -11.19 -12.38 12.33
CA GLU A 4 -11.87 -11.71 13.46
C GLU A 4 -11.41 -10.25 13.61
N ALA A 5 -10.12 -9.97 13.40
CA ALA A 5 -9.62 -8.59 13.39
C ALA A 5 -10.26 -7.75 12.28
N GLY A 6 -10.41 -8.32 11.07
CA GLY A 6 -11.08 -7.65 9.95
C GLY A 6 -12.55 -7.32 10.25
N PHE A 7 -13.29 -8.28 10.80
CA PHE A 7 -14.68 -8.04 11.22
C PHE A 7 -14.78 -7.01 12.34
N THR A 8 -13.89 -7.10 13.35
CA THR A 8 -13.81 -6.13 14.45
C THR A 8 -13.49 -4.73 13.93
N ALA A 9 -12.66 -4.60 12.89
CA ALA A 9 -12.35 -3.31 12.28
C ALA A 9 -13.57 -2.66 11.64
N LEU A 10 -14.42 -3.44 10.96
CA LEU A 10 -15.69 -2.94 10.41
C LEU A 10 -16.63 -2.45 11.52
N LEU A 11 -16.82 -3.23 12.58
CA LEU A 11 -17.65 -2.82 13.71
C LEU A 11 -17.11 -1.55 14.38
N THR A 12 -15.79 -1.47 14.54
CA THR A 12 -15.10 -0.30 15.10
C THR A 12 -15.31 0.93 14.23
N PHE A 13 -15.26 0.78 12.90
CA PHE A 13 -15.56 1.84 11.96
C PHE A 13 -16.99 2.37 12.13
N LEU A 14 -17.98 1.47 12.26
CA LEU A 14 -19.37 1.88 12.51
C LEU A 14 -19.54 2.61 13.85
N VAL A 15 -18.87 2.15 14.91
CA VAL A 15 -18.86 2.84 16.21
C VAL A 15 -18.27 4.24 16.05
N PHE A 16 -17.14 4.37 15.34
CA PHE A 16 -16.48 5.65 15.14
C PHE A 16 -17.37 6.67 14.42
N ILE A 17 -17.94 6.30 13.26
CA ILE A 17 -18.71 7.26 12.45
C ILE A 17 -19.94 7.77 13.22
N ASN A 18 -20.61 6.88 13.97
CA ASN A 18 -21.76 7.25 14.77
C ASN A 18 -21.36 8.08 16.00
N ALA A 19 -20.25 7.73 16.67
CA ALA A 19 -19.74 8.49 17.81
C ALA A 19 -19.31 9.90 17.40
N MET A 20 -18.60 10.05 16.27
CA MET A 20 -18.19 11.34 15.75
C MET A 20 -19.41 12.19 15.37
N ASN A 21 -20.35 11.63 14.59
CA ASN A 21 -21.56 12.34 14.21
C ASN A 21 -22.35 12.81 15.45
N LYS A 22 -22.59 11.92 16.41
CA LYS A 22 -23.37 12.27 17.61
C LYS A 22 -22.67 13.33 18.44
N PHE A 23 -21.34 13.25 18.56
CA PHE A 23 -20.56 14.26 19.24
C PHE A 23 -20.62 15.63 18.52
N MET A 24 -20.47 15.63 17.19
CA MET A 24 -20.61 16.85 16.38
C MET A 24 -22.01 17.46 16.50
N GLU A 25 -23.06 16.64 16.54
CA GLU A 25 -24.44 17.09 16.76
C GLU A 25 -24.59 17.78 18.12
N LEU A 26 -24.14 17.13 19.20
CA LEU A 26 -24.17 17.67 20.57
C LEU A 26 -23.40 19.00 20.70
N ARG A 27 -22.40 19.21 19.85
CA ARG A 27 -21.58 20.43 19.81
C ARG A 27 -22.07 21.47 18.82
N GLY A 28 -23.11 21.19 18.03
CA GLY A 28 -23.63 22.09 17.00
C GLY A 28 -22.66 22.29 15.83
N ILE A 29 -21.78 21.32 15.54
CA ILE A 29 -20.74 21.41 14.50
C ILE A 29 -21.25 20.88 13.15
N LEU A 30 -22.31 20.07 13.14
CA LEU A 30 -22.87 19.52 11.90
C LEU A 30 -23.34 20.65 10.97
N SER A 31 -22.85 20.61 9.73
CA SER A 31 -23.29 21.53 8.68
C SER A 31 -24.72 21.20 8.25
N LYS A 32 -25.54 22.24 8.05
CA LYS A 32 -26.92 22.12 7.54
C LYS A 32 -27.01 22.22 6.01
N ALA A 33 -25.88 22.32 5.31
CA ALA A 33 -25.86 22.53 3.88
C ALA A 33 -26.49 21.33 3.12
N GLU A 34 -27.29 21.62 2.09
CA GLU A 34 -27.87 20.61 1.20
C GLU A 34 -26.78 19.80 0.46
N ASN A 35 -25.65 20.46 0.19
CA ASN A 35 -24.42 19.82 -0.30
C ASN A 35 -23.29 20.02 0.72
N LEU A 36 -22.71 18.92 1.20
CA LEU A 36 -21.63 18.96 2.19
C LEU A 36 -20.25 19.32 1.57
N GLN A 37 -20.15 19.39 0.24
CA GLN A 37 -18.91 19.76 -0.45
C GLN A 37 -18.37 21.11 0.07
N GLY A 38 -17.05 21.16 0.31
CA GLY A 38 -16.37 22.36 0.83
C GLY A 38 -16.54 22.62 2.33
N THR A 39 -17.45 21.93 3.03
CA THR A 39 -17.67 22.11 4.49
C THR A 39 -16.63 21.39 5.36
N GLY A 40 -15.79 20.54 4.75
CA GLY A 40 -14.91 19.61 5.48
C GLY A 40 -15.67 18.44 6.11
N GLN A 41 -16.93 18.23 5.75
CA GLN A 41 -17.78 17.12 6.20
C GLN A 41 -18.24 16.29 5.00
N ALA A 42 -18.47 15.00 5.22
CA ALA A 42 -18.93 14.07 4.20
C ALA A 42 -19.94 13.08 4.78
N SER A 43 -20.76 12.50 3.92
CA SER A 43 -21.65 11.40 4.28
C SER A 43 -20.93 10.07 4.07
N VAL A 44 -20.75 9.31 5.15
CA VAL A 44 -20.13 7.99 5.14
C VAL A 44 -21.14 6.98 5.65
N LEU A 45 -21.58 6.07 4.77
CA LEU A 45 -22.66 5.11 5.07
C LEU A 45 -23.95 5.80 5.57
N GLY A 46 -24.26 6.97 5.02
CA GLY A 46 -25.43 7.77 5.42
C GLY A 46 -25.25 8.57 6.72
N VAL A 47 -24.06 8.54 7.32
CA VAL A 47 -23.74 9.26 8.56
C VAL A 47 -22.81 10.43 8.25
N GLN A 48 -23.20 11.64 8.61
CA GLN A 48 -22.40 12.85 8.39
C GLN A 48 -21.26 12.95 9.40
N ILE A 49 -20.02 12.96 8.94
CA ILE A 49 -18.83 13.10 9.77
C ILE A 49 -17.84 14.09 9.13
N LEU A 50 -16.75 14.41 9.83
CA LEU A 50 -15.62 15.09 9.20
C LEU A 50 -15.07 14.24 8.05
N ASP A 51 -14.78 14.87 6.92
CA ASP A 51 -14.22 14.19 5.76
C ASP A 51 -12.75 13.84 6.00
N MET A 52 -12.54 12.62 6.46
CA MET A 52 -11.23 12.07 6.80
C MET A 52 -10.64 11.18 5.70
N GLY A 53 -11.40 10.92 4.63
CA GLY A 53 -11.02 10.02 3.56
C GLY A 53 -10.35 8.72 4.03
N VAL A 54 -9.23 8.39 3.39
CA VAL A 54 -8.46 7.15 3.67
C VAL A 54 -7.80 7.16 5.05
N PHE A 55 -7.53 8.32 5.65
CA PHE A 55 -6.88 8.38 6.98
C PHE A 55 -7.74 7.76 8.06
N LEU A 56 -9.06 7.92 7.98
CA LEU A 56 -9.96 7.25 8.93
C LEU A 56 -9.74 5.73 8.93
N GLY A 57 -9.69 5.14 7.74
CA GLY A 57 -9.43 3.70 7.57
C GLY A 57 -8.06 3.28 8.11
N ILE A 58 -7.01 4.06 7.83
CA ILE A 58 -5.64 3.77 8.32
C ILE A 58 -5.57 3.87 9.85
N ILE A 59 -6.09 4.96 10.42
CA ILE A 59 -6.05 5.21 11.87
C ILE A 59 -6.82 4.10 12.60
N LEU A 60 -8.04 3.78 12.16
CA LEU A 60 -8.84 2.73 12.79
C LEU A 60 -8.25 1.34 12.55
N GLY A 61 -7.74 1.06 11.36
CA GLY A 61 -7.06 -0.20 11.07
C GLY A 61 -5.85 -0.46 11.97
N LEU A 62 -5.01 0.57 12.17
CA LEU A 62 -3.86 0.49 13.09
C LEU A 62 -4.31 0.34 14.55
N THR A 63 -5.33 1.10 14.97
CA THR A 63 -5.89 1.05 16.34
C THR A 63 -6.43 -0.34 16.65
N VAL A 64 -7.25 -0.89 15.74
CA VAL A 64 -7.83 -2.23 15.85
C VAL A 64 -6.73 -3.29 15.82
N GLY A 65 -5.77 -3.19 14.90
CA GLY A 65 -4.66 -4.13 14.81
C GLY A 65 -3.83 -4.18 16.10
N PHE A 66 -3.52 -3.03 16.68
CA PHE A 66 -2.77 -2.94 17.94
C PHE A 66 -3.53 -3.56 19.12
N ILE A 67 -4.81 -3.18 19.31
CA ILE A 67 -5.62 -3.66 20.43
C ILE A 67 -5.96 -5.15 20.25
N HIS A 68 -6.25 -5.59 19.03
CA HIS A 68 -6.52 -6.98 18.73
C HIS A 68 -5.30 -7.85 19.04
N ASN A 69 -4.11 -7.49 18.56
CA ASN A 69 -2.90 -8.27 18.84
C ASN A 69 -2.56 -8.32 20.34
N LYS A 70 -2.96 -7.32 21.11
CA LYS A 70 -2.70 -7.27 22.56
C LYS A 70 -3.69 -8.10 23.39
N PHE A 71 -4.97 -8.13 23.02
CA PHE A 71 -6.03 -8.65 23.90
C PHE A 71 -6.79 -9.89 23.36
N VAL A 72 -6.50 -10.36 22.15
CA VAL A 72 -7.26 -11.46 21.50
C VAL A 72 -7.10 -12.83 22.16
N ASP A 73 -6.07 -13.02 22.99
CA ASP A 73 -5.84 -14.27 23.72
C ASP A 73 -6.21 -14.14 25.21
N THR A 74 -6.86 -13.03 25.60
CA THR A 74 -7.42 -12.87 26.95
C THR A 74 -8.64 -13.76 27.14
N GLU A 75 -8.58 -14.64 28.14
CA GLU A 75 -9.69 -15.52 28.55
C GLU A 75 -10.15 -15.20 29.97
N PHE A 76 -11.45 -15.35 30.23
CA PHE A 76 -12.06 -15.14 31.54
C PHE A 76 -12.57 -16.46 32.11
N ARG A 77 -12.72 -16.53 33.44
CA ARG A 77 -13.22 -17.73 34.14
C ARG A 77 -14.73 -17.66 34.39
N SER A 78 -15.33 -18.84 34.55
CA SER A 78 -16.73 -19.00 34.94
C SER A 78 -17.69 -18.25 34.00
N ALA A 79 -18.73 -17.59 34.53
CA ALA A 79 -19.75 -16.90 33.73
C ALA A 79 -19.19 -15.85 32.74
N PHE A 80 -18.00 -15.29 32.99
CA PHE A 80 -17.39 -14.27 32.14
C PHE A 80 -16.66 -14.83 30.92
N GLN A 81 -16.47 -16.14 30.82
CA GLN A 81 -15.74 -16.78 29.72
C GLN A 81 -16.33 -16.43 28.33
N ILE A 82 -17.63 -16.15 28.27
CA ILE A 82 -18.33 -15.72 27.03
C ILE A 82 -17.76 -14.44 26.43
N TYR A 83 -17.12 -13.59 27.23
CA TYR A 83 -16.55 -12.31 26.79
C TYR A 83 -15.10 -12.42 26.35
N GLY A 84 -14.45 -13.59 26.48
CA GLY A 84 -13.04 -13.77 26.10
C GLY A 84 -12.78 -13.63 24.60
N GLY A 85 -11.50 -13.51 24.26
CA GLY A 85 -11.02 -13.49 22.88
C GLY A 85 -11.38 -12.22 22.10
N SER A 86 -11.78 -12.36 20.84
CA SER A 86 -12.14 -11.22 19.98
C SER A 86 -13.33 -10.40 20.47
N ARG A 87 -14.21 -10.98 21.28
CA ARG A 87 -15.31 -10.25 21.91
C ARG A 87 -14.77 -9.24 22.92
N PHE A 88 -13.78 -9.62 23.72
CA PHE A 88 -13.12 -8.71 24.64
C PHE A 88 -12.41 -7.58 23.90
N VAL A 89 -11.73 -7.90 22.80
CA VAL A 89 -11.09 -6.90 21.93
C VAL A 89 -12.09 -5.83 21.51
N PHE A 90 -13.28 -6.23 21.04
CA PHE A 90 -14.31 -5.26 20.64
C PHE A 90 -14.83 -4.44 21.83
N ILE A 91 -15.03 -5.06 23.00
CA ILE A 91 -15.42 -4.35 24.24
C ILE A 91 -14.40 -3.27 24.60
N VAL A 92 -13.10 -3.56 24.50
CA VAL A 92 -12.03 -2.57 24.72
C VAL A 92 -12.01 -1.48 23.65
N LEU A 93 -12.29 -1.84 22.39
CA LEU A 93 -12.28 -0.89 21.28
C LEU A 93 -13.39 0.15 21.37
N ILE A 94 -14.56 -0.17 21.91
CA ILE A 94 -15.68 0.78 22.02
C ILE A 94 -15.27 2.11 22.70
N PRO A 95 -14.80 2.13 23.97
CA PRO A 95 -14.43 3.37 24.63
C PRO A 95 -13.23 4.05 23.95
N VAL A 96 -12.24 3.29 23.45
CA VAL A 96 -11.10 3.84 22.72
C VAL A 96 -11.55 4.58 21.47
N THR A 97 -12.48 4.01 20.73
CA THR A 97 -12.99 4.54 19.46
C THR A 97 -13.84 5.78 19.68
N VAL A 98 -14.67 5.79 20.73
CA VAL A 98 -15.43 6.98 21.13
C VAL A 98 -14.49 8.13 21.50
N MET A 99 -13.48 7.86 22.33
CA MET A 99 -12.48 8.89 22.68
C MET A 99 -11.73 9.38 21.45
N LEU A 100 -11.36 8.48 20.53
CA LEU A 100 -10.69 8.83 19.29
C LEU A 100 -11.58 9.70 18.37
N ALA A 101 -12.87 9.41 18.27
CA ALA A 101 -13.84 10.21 17.51
C ALA A 101 -13.94 11.63 18.05
N VAL A 102 -14.02 11.78 19.38
CA VAL A 102 -14.02 13.09 20.06
C VAL A 102 -12.70 13.82 19.78
N LEU A 103 -11.56 13.17 19.96
CA LEU A 103 -10.24 13.75 19.74
C LEU A 103 -10.08 14.24 18.30
N LEU A 104 -10.41 13.39 17.32
CA LEU A 104 -10.27 13.70 15.91
C LEU A 104 -11.26 14.78 15.46
N THR A 105 -12.39 14.96 16.13
CA THR A 105 -13.29 16.10 15.88
C THR A 105 -12.57 17.44 16.08
N TYR A 106 -11.61 17.52 17.01
CA TYR A 106 -10.82 18.73 17.25
C TYR A 106 -9.53 18.78 16.44
N VAL A 107 -8.86 17.64 16.26
CA VAL A 107 -7.54 17.60 15.60
C VAL A 107 -7.68 17.66 14.09
N TRP A 108 -8.68 16.98 13.51
CA TRP A 108 -8.83 16.85 12.07
C TRP A 108 -8.99 18.18 11.32
N PRO A 109 -9.75 19.19 11.82
CA PRO A 109 -9.86 20.48 11.16
C PRO A 109 -8.52 21.16 10.86
N PHE A 110 -7.51 21.00 11.72
CA PHE A 110 -6.16 21.53 11.47
C PHE A 110 -5.44 20.80 10.35
N ILE A 111 -5.59 19.47 10.29
CA ILE A 111 -5.05 18.64 9.21
C ILE A 111 -5.74 19.00 7.88
N GLN A 112 -7.07 19.12 7.91
CA GLN A 112 -7.88 19.53 6.76
C GLN A 112 -7.47 20.91 6.25
N MET A 113 -7.21 21.87 7.15
CA MET A 113 -6.72 23.19 6.79
C MET A 113 -5.37 23.12 6.06
N GLY A 114 -4.45 22.26 6.52
CA GLY A 114 -3.19 22.01 5.83
C GLY A 114 -3.38 21.44 4.43
N ILE A 115 -4.28 20.45 4.28
CA ILE A 115 -4.63 19.86 2.98
C ILE A 115 -5.24 20.92 2.05
N SER A 116 -6.20 21.71 2.53
CA SER A 116 -6.84 22.78 1.75
C SER A 116 -5.84 23.86 1.34
N SER A 117 -4.91 24.24 2.23
CA SER A 117 -3.88 25.24 1.94
C SER A 117 -2.94 24.76 0.84
N LEU A 118 -2.48 23.50 0.92
CA LEU A 118 -1.70 22.89 -0.14
C LEU A 118 -2.48 22.84 -1.46
N GLY A 119 -3.77 22.50 -1.39
CA GLY A 119 -4.68 22.55 -2.52
C GLY A 119 -4.73 23.92 -3.19
N HIS A 120 -4.90 24.99 -2.40
CA HIS A 120 -4.90 26.36 -2.93
C HIS A 120 -3.58 26.76 -3.57
N VAL A 121 -2.43 26.41 -2.97
CA VAL A 121 -1.11 26.64 -3.57
C VAL A 121 -0.99 25.94 -4.92
N ILE A 122 -1.42 24.67 -5.00
CA ILE A 122 -1.43 23.91 -6.25
C ILE A 122 -2.33 24.60 -7.29
N ASN A 123 -3.52 25.03 -6.92
CA ASN A 123 -4.44 25.68 -7.85
C ASN A 123 -3.91 27.04 -8.36
N GLN A 124 -3.29 27.85 -7.50
CA GLN A 124 -2.90 29.23 -7.80
C GLN A 124 -1.55 29.37 -8.54
N THR A 125 -0.73 28.32 -8.56
CA THR A 125 0.63 28.38 -9.13
C THR A 125 0.73 27.93 -10.60
N GLY A 126 -0.41 27.80 -11.28
CA GLY A 126 -0.47 27.51 -12.72
C GLY A 126 0.23 26.21 -13.11
N ASN A 127 1.15 26.27 -14.07
CA ASN A 127 1.89 25.08 -14.53
C ASN A 127 2.77 24.46 -13.43
N PHE A 128 3.33 25.25 -12.52
CA PHE A 128 4.05 24.69 -11.38
C PHE A 128 3.11 23.92 -10.45
N GLY A 129 1.89 24.44 -10.28
CA GLY A 129 0.81 23.76 -9.56
C GLY A 129 0.44 22.42 -10.18
N LEU A 130 0.22 22.36 -11.50
CA LEU A 130 -0.04 21.11 -12.22
C LEU A 130 1.10 20.11 -12.08
N PHE A 131 2.35 20.57 -12.17
CA PHE A 131 3.51 19.73 -11.92
C PHE A 131 3.51 19.17 -10.50
N LEU A 132 3.26 20.02 -9.50
CA LEU A 132 3.22 19.62 -8.09
C LEU A 132 2.09 18.62 -7.83
N TYR A 133 0.90 18.86 -8.39
CA TYR A 133 -0.25 17.96 -8.33
C TYR A 133 0.08 16.57 -8.85
N GLY A 134 0.55 16.47 -10.10
CA GLY A 134 0.84 15.17 -10.71
C GLY A 134 2.03 14.46 -10.06
N SER A 135 2.98 15.22 -9.49
CA SER A 135 4.11 14.66 -8.73
C SER A 135 3.66 14.12 -7.38
N LEU A 136 2.88 14.88 -6.60
CA LEU A 136 2.36 14.45 -5.30
C LEU A 136 1.41 13.27 -5.43
N GLU A 137 0.61 13.23 -6.49
CA GLU A 137 -0.29 12.11 -6.77
C GLU A 137 0.48 10.80 -6.94
N ARG A 138 1.70 10.83 -7.51
CA ARG A 138 2.60 9.66 -7.52
C ARG A 138 3.31 9.43 -6.20
N LEU A 139 3.94 10.46 -5.62
CA LEU A 139 4.75 10.33 -4.39
C LEU A 139 3.94 9.77 -3.22
N LEU A 140 2.64 10.06 -3.17
CA LEU A 140 1.75 9.66 -2.07
C LEU A 140 1.03 8.33 -2.30
N ILE A 141 1.19 7.67 -3.45
CA ILE A 141 0.66 6.32 -3.70
C ILE A 141 0.93 5.32 -2.58
N PRO A 142 2.16 5.20 -2.04
CA PRO A 142 2.49 4.14 -1.07
C PRO A 142 1.69 4.26 0.22
N THR A 143 1.30 5.49 0.56
CA THR A 143 0.52 5.81 1.75
C THR A 143 -0.99 5.85 1.49
N GLY A 144 -1.42 5.86 0.23
CA GLY A 144 -2.81 6.10 -0.15
C GLY A 144 -3.22 7.58 -0.09
N LEU A 145 -2.32 8.48 0.33
CA LEU A 145 -2.65 9.90 0.51
C LEU A 145 -2.84 10.65 -0.81
N HIS A 146 -2.50 10.04 -1.94
CA HIS A 146 -2.75 10.59 -3.27
C HIS A 146 -4.23 10.87 -3.54
N HIS A 147 -5.16 10.11 -2.92
CA HIS A 147 -6.60 10.39 -2.98
C HIS A 147 -6.96 11.78 -2.44
N LEU A 148 -6.23 12.28 -1.45
CA LEU A 148 -6.48 13.59 -0.84
C LEU A 148 -5.98 14.73 -1.73
N ILE A 149 -4.99 14.45 -2.57
CA ILE A 149 -4.51 15.42 -3.54
C ILE A 149 -5.53 15.53 -4.66
N TYR A 150 -5.96 14.42 -5.27
CA TYR A 150 -6.77 14.51 -6.47
C TYR A 150 -8.26 14.77 -6.20
N THR A 151 -8.85 14.19 -5.15
CA THR A 151 -10.32 14.23 -4.92
C THR A 151 -10.86 15.66 -4.81
N PRO A 152 -10.23 16.59 -4.05
CA PRO A 152 -10.70 17.97 -3.99
C PRO A 152 -10.72 18.65 -5.36
N PHE A 153 -9.72 18.40 -6.22
CA PHE A 153 -9.69 18.94 -7.58
C PHE A 153 -10.75 18.31 -8.50
N LEU A 154 -11.16 17.07 -8.25
CA LEU A 154 -12.17 16.43 -9.08
C LEU A 154 -13.60 16.84 -8.72
N TYR A 155 -13.88 17.16 -7.46
CA TYR A 155 -15.26 17.26 -6.95
C TYR A 155 -15.59 18.52 -6.16
N THR A 156 -14.66 19.47 -6.04
CA THR A 156 -14.91 20.75 -5.34
C THR A 156 -14.44 21.92 -6.20
N SER A 157 -14.82 23.14 -5.82
CA SER A 157 -14.39 24.40 -6.46
C SER A 157 -12.87 24.53 -6.64
N LEU A 158 -12.05 23.79 -5.89
CA LEU A 158 -10.60 23.76 -6.10
C LEU A 158 -10.19 23.27 -7.50
N GLY A 159 -11.00 22.40 -8.10
CA GLY A 159 -10.82 21.95 -9.47
C GLY A 159 -11.16 23.01 -10.52
N GLY A 160 -11.99 23.97 -10.15
CA GLY A 160 -12.66 24.89 -11.06
C GLY A 160 -14.16 24.96 -10.78
N VAL A 161 -14.78 26.01 -11.30
CA VAL A 161 -16.21 26.26 -11.26
C VAL A 161 -16.63 26.71 -12.64
N GLU A 162 -17.60 26.05 -13.25
CA GLU A 162 -18.13 26.40 -14.57
C GLU A 162 -19.65 26.45 -14.55
N GLU A 163 -20.23 27.37 -15.31
CA GLU A 163 -21.67 27.44 -15.53
C GLU A 163 -22.03 26.77 -16.86
N ILE A 164 -22.81 25.70 -16.81
CA ILE A 164 -23.14 24.87 -17.97
C ILE A 164 -24.65 24.72 -18.03
N GLY A 165 -25.28 25.34 -19.03
CA GLY A 165 -26.73 25.29 -19.21
C GLY A 165 -27.52 25.92 -18.05
N GLY A 166 -26.99 26.98 -17.43
CA GLY A 166 -27.62 27.69 -16.30
C GLY A 166 -27.43 27.02 -14.94
N HIS A 167 -26.63 25.95 -14.87
CA HIS A 167 -26.27 25.27 -13.62
C HIS A 167 -24.78 25.42 -13.33
N ILE A 168 -24.45 25.70 -12.06
CA ILE A 168 -23.06 25.80 -11.60
C ILE A 168 -22.55 24.41 -11.22
N PHE A 169 -21.42 24.01 -11.81
CA PHE A 169 -20.73 22.77 -11.50
C PHE A 169 -19.35 23.07 -10.92
N GLU A 170 -19.02 22.37 -9.82
CA GLU A 170 -17.72 22.48 -9.16
C GLU A 170 -16.91 21.19 -9.30
N GLY A 171 -15.62 21.34 -9.58
CA GLY A 171 -14.68 20.23 -9.67
C GLY A 171 -14.58 19.64 -11.07
N ALA A 172 -13.36 19.28 -11.46
CA ALA A 172 -13.01 18.90 -12.82
C ALA A 172 -13.82 17.74 -13.38
N ARG A 173 -14.20 16.77 -12.54
CA ARG A 173 -14.99 15.61 -12.95
C ARG A 173 -16.44 15.98 -13.21
N ASN A 174 -17.04 16.78 -12.33
CA ASN A 174 -18.43 17.21 -12.48
C ASN A 174 -18.58 18.13 -13.69
N ILE A 175 -17.63 19.06 -13.85
CA ILE A 175 -17.53 19.94 -15.02
C ILE A 175 -17.41 19.10 -16.29
N TYR A 176 -16.48 18.13 -16.33
CA TYR A 176 -16.33 17.23 -17.47
C TYR A 176 -17.65 16.53 -17.86
N TYR A 177 -18.38 15.95 -16.89
CA TYR A 177 -19.64 15.24 -17.17
C TYR A 177 -20.74 16.18 -17.69
N ALA A 178 -20.80 17.40 -17.18
CA ALA A 178 -21.75 18.40 -17.68
C ALA A 178 -21.37 18.90 -19.09
N GLU A 179 -20.08 19.17 -19.34
CA GLU A 179 -19.59 19.63 -20.64
C GLU A 179 -19.70 18.58 -21.75
N MET A 180 -19.47 17.30 -21.42
CA MET A 180 -19.58 16.23 -22.41
C MET A 180 -21.02 16.04 -22.89
N ALA A 181 -22.00 16.30 -22.03
CA ALA A 181 -23.43 16.21 -22.36
C ALA A 181 -23.96 17.45 -23.10
N ASN A 182 -23.21 18.55 -23.11
CA ASN A 182 -23.65 19.81 -23.72
C ASN A 182 -23.19 19.92 -25.19
N PRO A 183 -24.10 20.05 -26.17
CA PRO A 183 -23.75 20.15 -27.59
C PRO A 183 -23.08 21.48 -27.96
N ASN A 184 -23.29 22.54 -27.18
CA ASN A 184 -22.73 23.87 -27.44
C ASN A 184 -21.26 24.00 -27.00
N ILE A 185 -20.74 23.03 -26.23
CA ILE A 185 -19.35 23.01 -25.82
C ILE A 185 -18.50 22.36 -26.91
N HIS A 186 -17.71 23.16 -27.63
CA HIS A 186 -16.84 22.67 -28.71
C HIS A 186 -15.46 22.21 -28.24
N LEU A 187 -15.02 22.67 -27.07
CA LEU A 187 -13.76 22.31 -26.42
C LEU A 187 -14.02 22.29 -24.91
N LEU A 188 -13.61 21.22 -24.22
CA LEU A 188 -13.80 21.13 -22.77
C LEU A 188 -12.96 22.19 -22.04
N SER A 189 -13.40 22.56 -20.84
CA SER A 189 -12.83 23.63 -20.03
C SER A 189 -11.35 23.43 -19.64
N ARG A 190 -10.73 24.55 -19.28
CA ARG A 190 -9.77 24.71 -18.16
C ARG A 190 -9.58 23.48 -17.28
N SER A 191 -10.66 23.19 -16.58
CA SER A 191 -10.70 22.39 -15.36
C SER A 191 -10.37 20.92 -15.60
N VAL A 192 -10.73 20.36 -16.75
CA VAL A 192 -10.59 18.90 -16.99
C VAL A 192 -9.14 18.39 -16.96
N ILE A 193 -8.15 19.29 -17.07
CA ILE A 193 -6.73 18.93 -17.01
C ILE A 193 -6.33 18.22 -15.70
N TRP A 194 -7.04 18.49 -14.59
CA TRP A 194 -6.78 17.81 -13.32
C TRP A 194 -7.01 16.30 -13.40
N ASP A 195 -7.75 15.82 -14.39
CA ASP A 195 -8.01 14.40 -14.60
C ASP A 195 -7.18 13.76 -15.74
N ALA A 196 -6.24 14.51 -16.33
CA ALA A 196 -5.32 14.05 -17.36
C ALA A 196 -4.07 13.31 -16.80
N ARG A 197 -4.27 12.44 -15.80
CA ARG A 197 -3.21 11.79 -15.01
C ARG A 197 -2.63 10.49 -15.63
N GLY A 198 -3.01 10.15 -16.85
CA GLY A 198 -2.78 8.81 -17.42
C GLY A 198 -1.47 8.61 -18.15
N ILE A 199 -0.73 9.67 -18.49
CA ILE A 199 0.47 9.55 -19.35
C ILE A 199 1.53 8.64 -18.74
N SER A 200 1.82 8.79 -17.45
CA SER A 200 2.79 7.93 -16.76
C SER A 200 2.32 6.46 -16.73
N LYS A 201 1.03 6.21 -16.54
CA LYS A 201 0.40 4.88 -16.46
C LYS A 201 0.40 4.15 -17.81
N MET A 202 0.10 4.89 -18.87
CA MET A 202 -0.10 4.35 -20.22
C MET A 202 1.19 4.31 -21.05
N PHE A 203 2.13 5.21 -20.82
CA PHE A 203 3.31 5.34 -21.69
C PHE A 203 4.61 5.37 -20.91
N GLY A 204 4.69 6.20 -19.86
CA GLY A 204 5.92 6.38 -19.09
C GLY A 204 6.43 5.07 -18.49
N LEU A 205 5.58 4.33 -17.79
CA LEU A 205 5.95 3.07 -17.16
C LEU A 205 6.29 1.96 -18.18
N ILE A 206 5.76 2.02 -19.40
CA ILE A 206 6.19 1.09 -20.47
C ILE A 206 7.66 1.36 -20.81
N GLY A 207 8.04 2.63 -20.96
CA GLY A 207 9.43 3.05 -21.20
C GLY A 207 10.36 2.66 -20.05
N ALA A 208 9.93 2.90 -18.81
CA ALA A 208 10.66 2.50 -17.60
C ALA A 208 10.90 0.98 -17.54
N CYS A 209 9.86 0.19 -17.76
CA CYS A 209 9.95 -1.28 -17.77
C CYS A 209 10.86 -1.81 -18.87
N LEU A 210 10.82 -1.20 -20.06
CA LEU A 210 11.74 -1.57 -21.14
C LEU A 210 13.20 -1.29 -20.75
N ALA A 211 13.47 -0.15 -20.11
CA ALA A 211 14.80 0.17 -19.58
C ALA A 211 15.24 -0.83 -18.51
N MET A 212 14.36 -1.16 -17.55
CA MET A 212 14.64 -2.14 -16.49
C MET A 212 14.93 -3.52 -17.06
N TYR A 213 14.14 -4.00 -18.03
CA TYR A 213 14.35 -5.27 -18.72
C TYR A 213 15.71 -5.31 -19.45
N GLN A 214 16.05 -4.26 -20.20
CA GLN A 214 17.30 -4.22 -20.95
C GLN A 214 18.53 -4.14 -20.03
N MET A 215 18.38 -3.49 -18.87
CA MET A 215 19.42 -3.38 -17.85
C MET A 215 19.47 -4.59 -16.91
N ALA A 216 18.54 -5.54 -16.98
CA ALA A 216 18.63 -6.77 -16.19
C ALA A 216 19.84 -7.61 -16.62
N LYS A 217 20.40 -8.38 -15.67
CA LYS A 217 21.46 -9.35 -15.96
C LYS A 217 20.97 -10.36 -17.02
N PRO A 218 21.82 -10.79 -17.98
CA PRO A 218 21.42 -11.71 -19.05
C PRO A 218 20.65 -12.96 -18.56
N GLU A 219 21.11 -13.57 -17.49
CA GLU A 219 20.54 -14.75 -16.83
C GLU A 219 19.13 -14.51 -16.24
N ASN A 220 18.81 -13.26 -15.87
CA ASN A 220 17.53 -12.90 -15.27
C ASN A 220 16.52 -12.32 -16.26
N LYS A 221 16.91 -12.07 -17.52
CA LYS A 221 16.03 -11.41 -18.51
C LYS A 221 14.71 -12.13 -18.72
N ASN A 222 14.72 -13.47 -18.77
CA ASN A 222 13.49 -14.24 -18.95
C ASN A 222 12.53 -14.09 -17.77
N LYS A 223 13.06 -14.10 -16.54
CA LYS A 223 12.29 -13.87 -15.31
C LYS A 223 11.72 -12.45 -15.28
N VAL A 224 12.55 -11.45 -15.54
CA VAL A 224 12.14 -10.04 -15.58
C VAL A 224 11.07 -9.80 -16.65
N LYS A 225 11.20 -10.41 -17.83
CA LYS A 225 10.20 -10.31 -18.90
C LYS A 225 8.86 -10.89 -18.46
N ALA A 226 8.86 -12.07 -17.85
CA ALA A 226 7.64 -12.74 -17.36
C ALA A 226 6.93 -11.92 -16.28
N ILE A 227 7.69 -11.14 -15.52
CA ILE A 227 7.20 -10.26 -14.46
C ILE A 227 6.67 -8.92 -15.01
N LEU A 228 7.45 -8.23 -15.84
CA LEU A 228 7.14 -6.86 -16.26
C LEU A 228 6.03 -6.80 -17.31
N ILE A 229 5.89 -7.81 -18.19
CA ILE A 229 4.87 -7.78 -19.24
C ILE A 229 3.45 -7.72 -18.64
N PRO A 230 3.03 -8.64 -17.74
CA PRO A 230 1.70 -8.56 -17.13
C PRO A 230 1.47 -7.23 -16.42
N ALA A 231 2.45 -6.76 -15.65
CA ALA A 231 2.35 -5.50 -14.92
C ALA A 231 2.17 -4.29 -15.84
N VAL A 232 2.91 -4.23 -16.96
CA VAL A 232 2.77 -3.20 -18.00
C VAL A 232 1.40 -3.27 -18.65
N VAL A 233 0.90 -4.46 -18.98
CA VAL A 233 -0.44 -4.61 -19.59
C VAL A 233 -1.52 -4.13 -18.62
N THR A 234 -1.44 -4.50 -17.34
CA THR A 234 -2.40 -4.03 -16.32
C THR A 234 -2.32 -2.52 -16.12
N SER A 235 -1.11 -1.95 -16.04
CA SER A 235 -0.91 -0.49 -15.93
C SER A 235 -1.45 0.25 -17.15
N PHE A 236 -1.21 -0.26 -18.36
CA PHE A 236 -1.67 0.35 -19.59
C PHE A 236 -3.19 0.34 -19.70
N LEU A 237 -3.81 -0.83 -19.50
CA LEU A 237 -5.25 -0.99 -19.70
C LEU A 237 -6.08 -0.38 -18.57
N ALA A 238 -5.72 -0.68 -17.33
CA ALA A 238 -6.52 -0.39 -16.14
C ALA A 238 -5.88 0.66 -15.21
N GLY A 239 -4.70 1.20 -15.56
CA GLY A 239 -4.09 2.29 -14.79
C GLY A 239 -3.55 1.88 -13.43
N VAL A 240 -3.49 0.58 -13.13
CA VAL A 240 -2.94 0.02 -11.88
C VAL A 240 -1.43 -0.04 -12.01
N THR A 241 -0.73 0.89 -11.36
CA THR A 241 0.72 1.12 -11.50
C THR A 241 1.54 0.48 -10.39
N GLU A 242 0.91 0.12 -9.28
CA GLU A 242 1.52 -0.35 -8.05
C GLU A 242 2.45 -1.55 -8.25
N PRO A 243 2.09 -2.59 -9.03
CA PRO A 243 2.99 -3.72 -9.25
C PRO A 243 4.33 -3.30 -9.87
N ILE A 244 4.33 -2.28 -10.73
CA ILE A 244 5.55 -1.75 -11.35
C ILE A 244 6.28 -0.84 -10.36
N GLU A 245 5.58 0.15 -9.80
CA GLU A 245 6.18 1.18 -8.94
C GLU A 245 6.85 0.57 -7.70
N PHE A 246 6.22 -0.43 -7.07
CA PHE A 246 6.78 -1.09 -5.89
C PHE A 246 8.03 -1.93 -6.19
N SER A 247 8.24 -2.33 -7.45
CA SER A 247 9.44 -3.08 -7.85
C SER A 247 10.72 -2.26 -7.79
N PHE A 248 10.65 -0.93 -7.78
CA PHE A 248 11.83 -0.06 -7.74
C PHE A 248 11.77 1.03 -6.67
N MET A 249 10.59 1.38 -6.15
CA MET A 249 10.46 2.49 -5.21
C MET A 249 11.27 2.33 -3.92
N PHE A 250 11.30 1.12 -3.36
CA PHE A 250 12.01 0.87 -2.09
C PHE A 250 13.50 0.59 -2.30
N ILE A 251 13.88 0.05 -3.46
CA ILE A 251 15.25 -0.38 -3.75
C ILE A 251 16.04 0.73 -4.47
N ALA A 252 15.36 1.55 -5.26
CA ALA A 252 15.90 2.68 -6.01
C ALA A 252 15.00 3.92 -5.87
N PRO A 253 14.93 4.56 -4.68
CA PRO A 253 14.04 5.69 -4.41
C PRO A 253 14.21 6.86 -5.39
N LEU A 254 15.43 7.07 -5.91
CA LEU A 254 15.71 8.08 -6.92
C LEU A 254 14.84 7.90 -8.18
N LEU A 255 14.66 6.67 -8.66
CA LEU A 255 13.81 6.39 -9.84
C LEU A 255 12.34 6.72 -9.56
N PHE A 256 11.90 6.56 -8.31
CA PHE A 256 10.53 6.88 -7.91
C PHE A 256 10.28 8.38 -7.84
N VAL A 257 11.23 9.15 -7.29
CA VAL A 257 11.16 10.62 -7.31
C VAL A 257 11.16 11.15 -8.75
N VAL A 258 12.00 10.60 -9.62
CA VAL A 258 12.05 10.98 -11.04
C VAL A 258 10.76 10.61 -11.76
N HIS A 259 10.23 9.40 -11.53
CA HIS A 259 8.93 8.98 -12.06
C HIS A 259 7.81 9.93 -11.64
N ALA A 260 7.75 10.32 -10.37
CA ALA A 260 6.76 11.27 -9.89
C ALA A 260 6.88 12.62 -10.60
N ALA A 261 8.09 13.17 -10.69
CA ALA A 261 8.35 14.43 -11.38
C ALA A 261 7.94 14.38 -12.87
N LEU A 262 8.28 13.30 -13.58
CA LEU A 262 7.89 13.11 -14.98
C LEU A 262 6.38 12.99 -15.16
N SER A 263 5.68 12.37 -14.20
CA SER A 263 4.21 12.31 -14.19
C SER A 263 3.61 13.72 -14.10
N GLY A 264 4.08 14.55 -13.16
CA GLY A 264 3.67 15.96 -13.06
C GLY A 264 3.99 16.76 -14.33
N LEU A 265 5.19 16.58 -14.87
CA LEU A 265 5.62 17.29 -16.08
C LEU A 265 4.75 16.94 -17.30
N SER A 266 4.28 15.69 -17.39
CA SER A 266 3.39 15.30 -18.49
C SER A 266 2.06 16.06 -18.50
N MET A 267 1.50 16.34 -17.32
CA MET A 267 0.29 17.16 -17.20
C MET A 267 0.55 18.61 -17.62
N VAL A 268 1.72 19.16 -17.29
CA VAL A 268 2.12 20.49 -17.75
C VAL A 268 2.20 20.55 -19.27
N VAL A 269 2.82 19.56 -19.90
CA VAL A 269 2.92 19.50 -21.37
C VAL A 269 1.53 19.42 -22.00
N LEU A 270 0.63 18.58 -21.48
CA LEU A 270 -0.76 18.52 -21.97
C LEU A 270 -1.47 19.87 -21.84
N ASN A 271 -1.29 20.56 -20.71
CA ASN A 271 -1.88 21.89 -20.51
C ASN A 271 -1.33 22.93 -21.49
N LEU A 272 -0.01 22.96 -21.70
CA LEU A 272 0.65 23.87 -22.63
C LEU A 272 0.19 23.68 -24.08
N LEU A 273 -0.10 22.43 -24.47
CA LEU A 273 -0.60 22.08 -25.79
C LEU A 273 -2.13 22.15 -25.90
N ASN A 274 -2.80 22.69 -24.87
CA ASN A 274 -4.25 22.82 -24.80
C ASN A 274 -4.99 21.50 -25.06
N VAL A 275 -4.45 20.39 -24.55
CA VAL A 275 -5.07 19.07 -24.62
C VAL A 275 -6.10 18.96 -23.51
N ARG A 276 -7.31 18.56 -23.88
CA ARG A 276 -8.47 18.43 -22.99
C ARG A 276 -8.92 16.99 -22.77
N ALA A 277 -8.15 16.05 -23.29
CA ALA A 277 -8.39 14.65 -23.11
C ALA A 277 -8.06 14.21 -21.68
N ILE A 278 -8.93 13.40 -21.08
CA ILE A 278 -8.75 12.85 -19.73
C ILE A 278 -8.37 11.37 -19.79
N GLY A 279 -7.60 10.89 -18.83
CA GLY A 279 -7.15 9.50 -18.82
C GLY A 279 -6.86 9.01 -17.41
N PRO A 280 -7.82 9.06 -16.49
CA PRO A 280 -7.56 8.86 -15.08
C PRO A 280 -7.02 7.46 -14.75
N ASN A 281 -7.59 6.40 -15.34
CA ASN A 281 -7.31 5.01 -14.96
C ASN A 281 -6.82 4.16 -16.15
N GLY A 282 -6.07 4.75 -17.09
CA GLY A 282 -5.46 4.01 -18.19
C GLY A 282 -6.22 4.06 -19.50
N PHE A 283 -5.89 3.16 -20.41
CA PHE A 283 -6.29 3.20 -21.81
C PHE A 283 -7.77 2.95 -22.03
N LEU A 284 -8.41 2.08 -21.23
CA LEU A 284 -9.85 1.82 -21.34
C LEU A 284 -10.66 3.09 -21.03
N ASP A 285 -10.34 3.76 -19.92
CA ASP A 285 -10.95 5.04 -19.54
C ASP A 285 -10.66 6.12 -20.58
N PHE A 286 -9.41 6.20 -21.08
CA PHE A 286 -9.06 7.13 -22.14
C PHE A 286 -9.92 6.94 -23.39
N LEU A 287 -10.12 5.69 -23.85
CA LEU A 287 -10.96 5.42 -25.00
C LEU A 287 -12.40 5.84 -24.74
N LEU A 288 -12.96 5.44 -23.59
CA LEU A 288 -14.35 5.69 -23.24
C LEU A 288 -14.66 7.18 -23.12
N TYR A 289 -13.76 7.95 -22.50
CA TYR A 289 -13.98 9.37 -22.25
C TYR A 289 -13.68 10.25 -23.46
N ASN A 290 -12.73 9.90 -24.33
CA ASN A 290 -12.28 10.85 -25.34
C ASN A 290 -12.71 10.54 -26.77
N VAL A 291 -12.70 9.26 -27.15
CA VAL A 291 -12.96 8.89 -28.56
C VAL A 291 -14.40 9.22 -28.97
N PRO A 292 -15.44 8.91 -28.17
CA PRO A 292 -16.82 9.26 -28.50
C PRO A 292 -17.07 10.77 -28.60
N LEU A 293 -16.31 11.59 -27.86
CA LEU A 293 -16.44 13.06 -27.88
C LEU A 293 -15.82 13.71 -29.11
N GLY A 294 -15.03 12.96 -29.89
CA GLY A 294 -14.35 13.45 -31.06
C GLY A 294 -13.13 14.32 -30.77
N VAL A 295 -12.37 14.60 -31.82
CA VAL A 295 -11.10 15.32 -31.74
C VAL A 295 -11.30 16.78 -31.31
N GLY A 296 -12.37 17.45 -31.76
CA GLY A 296 -12.62 18.86 -31.45
C GLY A 296 -12.79 19.14 -29.96
N LYS A 297 -13.56 18.32 -29.25
CA LYS A 297 -13.84 18.52 -27.82
C LYS A 297 -12.64 18.27 -26.91
N THR A 298 -11.74 17.35 -27.28
CA THR A 298 -10.72 16.80 -26.37
C THR A 298 -9.27 16.99 -26.83
N HIS A 299 -9.03 17.14 -28.13
CA HIS A 299 -7.70 17.06 -28.74
C HIS A 299 -6.92 15.77 -28.39
N TRP A 300 -7.64 14.65 -28.21
CA TRP A 300 -7.05 13.38 -27.78
C TRP A 300 -5.91 12.82 -28.65
N PRO A 301 -5.79 13.08 -29.97
CA PRO A 301 -4.63 12.61 -30.72
C PRO A 301 -3.30 13.19 -30.19
N MET A 302 -3.31 14.46 -29.75
CA MET A 302 -2.14 15.10 -29.16
C MET A 302 -1.78 14.48 -27.81
N TYR A 303 -2.77 13.98 -27.05
CA TYR A 303 -2.52 13.21 -25.82
C TYR A 303 -1.66 11.98 -26.09
N ILE A 304 -1.95 11.24 -27.17
CA ILE A 304 -1.18 10.05 -27.57
C ILE A 304 0.24 10.44 -28.01
N VAL A 305 0.40 11.52 -28.77
CA VAL A 305 1.71 12.02 -29.19
C VAL A 305 2.57 12.41 -27.97
N VAL A 306 1.98 13.13 -26.99
CA VAL A 306 2.64 13.42 -25.71
C VAL A 306 2.98 12.12 -24.97
N GLY A 307 2.07 11.16 -24.96
CA GLY A 307 2.31 9.82 -24.40
C GLY A 307 3.55 9.15 -24.97
N ILE A 308 3.64 9.04 -26.29
CA ILE A 308 4.78 8.45 -27.01
C ILE A 308 6.07 9.22 -26.70
N MET A 309 6.02 10.55 -26.65
CA MET A 309 7.17 11.37 -26.23
C MET A 309 7.63 11.00 -24.81
N PHE A 310 6.71 10.89 -23.85
CA PHE A 310 7.03 10.50 -22.49
C PHE A 310 7.51 9.05 -22.37
N PHE A 311 7.05 8.13 -23.21
CA PHE A 311 7.63 6.78 -23.29
C PHE A 311 9.15 6.84 -23.53
N PHE A 312 9.61 7.64 -24.51
CA PHE A 312 11.04 7.79 -24.78
C PHE A 312 11.78 8.50 -23.65
N ILE A 313 11.20 9.59 -23.10
CA ILE A 313 11.80 10.32 -21.97
C ILE A 313 12.02 9.39 -20.78
N TYR A 314 11.00 8.61 -20.41
CA TYR A 314 11.11 7.63 -19.34
C TYR A 314 12.17 6.57 -19.64
N TYR A 315 12.14 5.99 -20.85
CA TYR A 315 13.09 4.97 -21.26
C TYR A 315 14.55 5.45 -21.13
N PHE A 316 14.89 6.60 -21.73
CA PHE A 316 16.26 7.11 -21.70
C PHE A 316 16.68 7.53 -20.29
N THR A 317 15.78 8.19 -19.54
CA THR A 317 16.06 8.62 -18.17
C THR A 317 16.30 7.43 -17.25
N PHE A 318 15.41 6.43 -17.26
CA PHE A 318 15.58 5.22 -16.44
C PHE A 318 16.84 4.47 -16.83
N ARG A 319 17.07 4.25 -18.14
CA ARG A 319 18.26 3.55 -18.62
C ARG A 319 19.55 4.25 -18.18
N PHE A 320 19.59 5.57 -18.31
CA PHE A 320 20.72 6.38 -17.86
C PHE A 320 20.95 6.27 -16.35
N LEU A 321 19.92 6.49 -15.53
CA LEU A 321 20.06 6.45 -14.07
C LEU A 321 20.44 5.05 -13.56
N ILE A 322 19.82 4.00 -14.10
CA ILE A 322 20.13 2.60 -13.74
C ILE A 322 21.60 2.29 -14.08
N GLY A 323 22.06 2.68 -15.26
CA GLY A 323 23.44 2.43 -15.70
C GLY A 323 24.46 3.26 -14.92
N ARG A 324 24.21 4.57 -14.79
CA ARG A 324 25.15 5.54 -14.21
C ARG A 324 25.35 5.36 -12.70
N PHE A 325 24.30 4.98 -11.98
CA PHE A 325 24.33 4.80 -10.52
C PHE A 325 24.27 3.34 -10.10
N ASN A 326 24.31 2.41 -11.05
CA ASN A 326 24.22 0.96 -10.81
C ASN A 326 23.03 0.57 -9.93
N LEU A 327 21.86 1.18 -10.18
CA LEU A 327 20.67 0.97 -9.36
C LEU A 327 20.20 -0.49 -9.47
N LYS A 328 19.80 -1.06 -8.33
CA LYS A 328 19.42 -2.46 -8.18
C LYS A 328 17.94 -2.70 -8.55
N THR A 329 17.57 -2.37 -9.78
CA THR A 329 16.24 -2.71 -10.30
C THR A 329 16.07 -4.22 -10.45
N ILE A 330 14.83 -4.68 -10.60
CA ILE A 330 14.46 -6.08 -10.86
C ILE A 330 15.43 -6.78 -11.84
N GLY A 331 15.97 -7.93 -11.44
CA GLY A 331 16.93 -8.71 -12.23
C GLY A 331 18.38 -8.20 -12.22
N ARG A 332 18.73 -7.18 -11.41
CA ARG A 332 20.11 -6.69 -11.17
C ARG A 332 20.64 -7.04 -9.76
N GLU A 333 19.91 -7.85 -9.01
CA GLU A 333 20.27 -8.35 -7.68
C GLU A 333 21.45 -9.33 -7.74
N ALA A 334 22.19 -9.48 -6.64
CA ALA A 334 23.19 -10.55 -6.50
C ALA A 334 22.47 -11.89 -6.27
N ASP A 335 23.07 -13.00 -6.73
CA ASP A 335 22.40 -14.27 -7.10
C ASP A 335 21.77 -15.11 -5.96
N ALA A 336 21.26 -14.48 -4.89
CA ALA A 336 20.61 -15.15 -3.75
C ALA A 336 19.26 -14.55 -3.33
N GLU A 337 18.73 -13.51 -3.99
CA GLU A 337 17.35 -13.05 -3.76
C GLU A 337 16.44 -13.43 -4.94
N GLU A 338 15.40 -14.23 -4.67
CA GLU A 338 14.34 -14.49 -5.66
C GLU A 338 13.57 -13.19 -5.94
N THR A 339 13.69 -12.70 -7.17
CA THR A 339 13.02 -11.48 -7.59
C THR A 339 11.56 -11.74 -7.95
N LYS A 340 10.63 -11.25 -7.13
CA LYS A 340 9.17 -11.19 -7.40
C LYS A 340 8.71 -9.72 -7.36
N LEU A 341 7.63 -9.39 -8.07
CA LEU A 341 6.96 -8.11 -7.82
C LEU A 341 6.38 -8.16 -6.41
N TYR A 342 6.79 -7.24 -5.56
CA TYR A 342 6.21 -7.12 -4.24
C TYR A 342 4.99 -6.20 -4.32
N SER A 343 3.80 -6.74 -4.10
CA SER A 343 2.63 -5.95 -3.72
C SER A 343 2.85 -5.29 -2.36
N LYS A 344 2.06 -4.25 -2.04
CA LYS A 344 2.10 -3.60 -0.70
C LYS A 344 1.86 -4.61 0.44
N ALA A 345 1.09 -5.67 0.16
CA ALA A 345 0.89 -6.80 1.06
C ALA A 345 2.17 -7.64 1.22
N GLU A 346 2.87 -7.98 0.12
CA GLU A 346 4.11 -8.76 0.15
C GLU A 346 5.30 -8.01 0.74
N TYR A 347 5.35 -6.67 0.66
CA TYR A 347 6.36 -5.86 1.37
C TYR A 347 6.16 -5.89 2.89
N GLN A 348 4.90 -5.86 3.36
CA GLN A 348 4.60 -6.02 4.78
C GLN A 348 4.80 -7.47 5.26
N GLU A 349 4.56 -8.45 4.38
CA GLU A 349 4.98 -9.83 4.62
C GLU A 349 6.50 -9.97 4.62
N LYS A 350 7.31 -9.23 3.86
CA LYS A 350 8.79 -9.28 3.97
C LYS A 350 9.30 -8.74 5.32
N LYS A 351 8.52 -7.89 6.01
CA LYS A 351 8.72 -7.54 7.44
C LYS A 351 8.19 -8.61 8.42
N GLN A 352 7.49 -9.64 7.94
CA GLN A 352 6.85 -10.72 8.72
C GLN A 352 6.97 -12.12 8.06
N ALA A 353 8.01 -12.40 7.26
CA ALA A 353 7.92 -13.44 6.23
C ALA A 353 7.57 -14.84 6.80
N PRO A 354 6.49 -15.50 6.31
CA PRO A 354 6.20 -16.90 6.63
C PRO A 354 7.11 -17.85 5.82
N PRO A 355 7.28 -19.11 6.27
CA PRO A 355 8.12 -20.09 5.59
C PRO A 355 7.40 -20.79 4.43
N VAL A 356 8.25 -21.26 3.51
CA VAL A 356 8.01 -22.21 2.43
C VAL A 356 7.18 -23.42 2.90
N SER A 357 6.28 -23.88 2.04
CA SER A 357 5.43 -25.06 2.22
C SER A 357 6.23 -26.31 2.59
N VAL A 358 5.89 -26.92 3.73
CA VAL A 358 6.34 -28.27 4.14
C VAL A 358 5.35 -29.30 3.59
N PRO A 359 5.80 -30.46 3.07
CA PRO A 359 4.93 -31.57 2.69
C PRO A 359 4.05 -32.01 3.86
N LYS A 360 2.78 -32.34 3.59
CA LYS A 360 1.87 -32.95 4.57
C LYS A 360 2.40 -34.34 4.96
N GLY A 361 2.75 -34.51 6.24
CA GLY A 361 2.93 -35.83 6.85
C GLY A 361 4.02 -35.91 7.90
N ALA A 362 3.80 -35.32 9.09
CA ALA A 362 4.47 -35.72 10.34
C ALA A 362 3.66 -35.13 11.50
N THR A 363 2.82 -35.95 12.11
CA THR A 363 1.89 -35.54 13.18
C THR A 363 2.57 -35.46 14.55
N GLU A 364 3.89 -35.67 14.63
CA GLU A 364 4.67 -35.61 15.87
C GLU A 364 5.96 -34.83 15.61
N VAL A 365 6.31 -33.94 16.54
CA VAL A 365 7.60 -33.25 16.51
C VAL A 365 8.68 -34.28 16.89
N PRO A 366 9.67 -34.56 16.03
CA PRO A 366 10.68 -35.58 16.31
C PRO A 366 11.76 -35.04 17.27
N VAL A 367 11.38 -34.74 18.51
CA VAL A 367 12.23 -34.05 19.51
C VAL A 367 13.54 -34.79 19.77
N ALA A 368 13.50 -36.12 19.90
CA ALA A 368 14.70 -36.93 20.12
C ALA A 368 15.71 -36.76 18.97
N THR A 369 15.22 -36.78 17.72
CA THR A 369 16.04 -36.56 16.52
C THR A 369 16.60 -35.14 16.47
N ILE A 370 15.85 -34.13 16.93
CA ILE A 370 16.33 -32.74 17.01
C ILE A 370 17.49 -32.62 18.00
N ILE A 371 17.36 -33.22 19.19
CA ILE A 371 18.39 -33.18 20.23
C ILE A 371 19.65 -33.93 19.77
N GLU A 372 19.48 -35.14 19.21
CA GLU A 372 20.60 -35.93 18.70
C GLU A 372 21.33 -35.23 17.55
N ALA A 373 20.59 -34.66 16.59
CA ALA A 373 21.18 -33.95 15.47
C ALA A 373 21.84 -32.61 15.87
N LEU A 374 21.57 -32.09 17.06
CA LEU A 374 22.27 -30.93 17.64
C LEU A 374 23.44 -31.34 18.55
N GLY A 375 23.79 -32.63 18.60
CA GLY A 375 24.95 -33.15 19.33
C GLY A 375 24.62 -33.75 20.70
N GLY A 376 23.34 -34.03 20.99
CA GLY A 376 22.88 -34.63 22.24
C GLY A 376 22.55 -33.61 23.34
N ALA A 377 21.88 -34.05 24.40
CA ALA A 377 21.38 -33.20 25.48
C ALA A 377 22.49 -32.39 26.17
N ASP A 378 23.66 -33.00 26.38
CA ASP A 378 24.80 -32.36 27.06
C ASP A 378 25.46 -31.24 26.24
N ASN A 379 25.16 -31.16 24.94
CA ASN A 379 25.73 -30.15 24.05
C ASN A 379 25.01 -28.79 24.16
N PHE A 380 23.84 -28.74 24.80
CA PHE A 380 23.05 -27.52 24.94
C PHE A 380 23.54 -26.68 26.13
N GLU A 381 23.78 -25.39 25.87
CA GLU A 381 24.07 -24.38 26.90
C GLU A 381 22.83 -23.54 27.19
N SER A 382 22.13 -23.13 26.13
CA SER A 382 20.82 -22.52 26.23
C SER A 382 20.01 -22.80 24.96
N VAL A 383 18.70 -22.77 25.13
CA VAL A 383 17.76 -22.80 24.01
C VAL A 383 16.87 -21.56 24.20
N THR A 384 16.52 -20.90 23.11
CA THR A 384 15.46 -19.90 23.01
C THR A 384 14.79 -20.06 21.65
N ASN A 385 13.78 -19.26 21.34
CA ASN A 385 13.25 -19.20 19.98
C ASN A 385 12.89 -17.77 19.58
N CYS A 386 12.97 -17.51 18.29
CA CYS A 386 12.35 -16.33 17.69
C CYS A 386 11.13 -16.77 16.87
N TYR A 387 10.58 -15.88 16.04
CA TYR A 387 9.34 -16.14 15.28
C TYR A 387 9.38 -17.40 14.40
N THR A 388 10.55 -17.79 13.87
CA THR A 388 10.68 -18.94 12.96
C THR A 388 11.85 -19.87 13.25
N ARG A 389 12.66 -19.60 14.28
CA ARG A 389 13.92 -20.33 14.51
C ARG A 389 14.10 -20.72 15.96
N LEU A 390 14.42 -21.98 16.17
CA LEU A 390 14.96 -22.47 17.44
C LEU A 390 16.40 -21.96 17.49
N ARG A 391 16.74 -21.20 18.53
CA ARG A 391 18.06 -20.63 18.73
C ARG A 391 18.72 -21.41 19.86
N THR A 392 19.86 -22.02 19.56
CA THR A 392 20.60 -22.77 20.55
C THR A 392 21.99 -22.17 20.68
N VAL A 393 22.48 -22.14 21.91
CA VAL A 393 23.91 -21.99 22.18
C VAL A 393 24.41 -23.39 22.52
N LEU A 394 25.38 -23.88 21.75
CA LEU A 394 25.92 -25.23 21.88
C LEU A 394 27.38 -25.17 22.32
N LYS A 395 27.78 -26.12 23.17
CA LYS A 395 29.18 -26.24 23.63
C LYS A 395 30.12 -26.59 22.46
N ASN A 396 29.66 -27.46 21.55
CA ASN A 396 30.40 -27.88 20.37
C ASN A 396 29.51 -27.88 19.11
N PRO A 397 29.61 -26.87 18.23
CA PRO A 397 28.81 -26.75 17.02
C PRO A 397 29.20 -27.75 15.90
N GLU A 398 30.36 -28.43 16.02
CA GLU A 398 30.82 -29.44 15.04
C GLU A 398 29.99 -30.73 15.11
N LEU A 399 29.35 -31.00 16.25
CA LEU A 399 28.47 -32.17 16.43
C LEU A 399 27.11 -32.02 15.73
N VAL A 400 26.83 -30.87 15.12
CA VAL A 400 25.54 -30.57 14.51
C VAL A 400 25.42 -31.19 13.12
N ASN A 401 24.50 -32.13 12.98
CA ASN A 401 24.13 -32.81 11.74
C ASN A 401 23.02 -32.05 11.00
N GLU A 402 23.41 -31.16 10.08
CA GLU A 402 22.46 -30.34 9.31
C GLU A 402 21.56 -31.16 8.38
N THR A 403 22.07 -32.29 7.88
CA THR A 403 21.35 -33.15 6.94
C THR A 403 20.15 -33.80 7.63
N VAL A 404 20.35 -34.33 8.85
CA VAL A 404 19.27 -34.91 9.66
C VAL A 404 18.26 -33.85 10.06
N LEU A 405 18.71 -32.66 10.48
CA LEU A 405 17.80 -31.55 10.81
C LEU A 405 16.88 -31.19 9.63
N LYS A 406 17.43 -31.08 8.42
CA LYS A 406 16.64 -30.71 7.24
C LYS A 406 15.71 -31.83 6.76
N ASN A 407 16.20 -33.07 6.74
CA ASN A 407 15.48 -34.18 6.12
C ASN A 407 14.48 -34.86 7.06
N GLU A 408 14.78 -34.93 8.36
CA GLU A 408 14.02 -35.76 9.30
C GLU A 408 13.23 -34.94 10.32
N THR A 409 13.63 -33.68 10.56
CA THR A 409 12.95 -32.81 11.54
C THR A 409 12.06 -31.75 10.91
N GLY A 410 12.07 -31.64 9.57
CA GLY A 410 11.32 -30.62 8.84
C GLY A 410 11.93 -29.22 8.93
N ALA A 411 13.20 -29.10 9.30
CA ALA A 411 13.88 -27.80 9.32
C ALA A 411 14.11 -27.31 7.88
N SER A 412 13.68 -26.07 7.60
CA SER A 412 13.91 -25.42 6.31
C SER A 412 15.35 -24.90 6.13
N GLY A 413 16.14 -24.87 7.21
CA GLY A 413 17.52 -24.41 7.19
C GLY A 413 18.19 -24.49 8.55
N VAL A 414 19.53 -24.47 8.54
CA VAL A 414 20.38 -24.39 9.73
C VAL A 414 21.40 -23.27 9.50
N ILE A 415 21.60 -22.42 10.50
CA ILE A 415 22.54 -21.30 10.46
C ILE A 415 23.52 -21.47 11.62
N LYS A 416 24.81 -21.58 11.33
CA LYS A 416 25.89 -21.69 12.32
C LYS A 416 26.70 -20.40 12.39
N LYS A 417 26.89 -19.86 13.60
CA LYS A 417 27.77 -18.71 13.89
C LYS A 417 28.50 -18.93 15.22
N GLY A 418 29.67 -19.57 15.15
CA GLY A 418 30.36 -20.05 16.34
C GLY A 418 29.48 -21.04 17.10
N ASN A 419 29.35 -20.85 18.41
CA ASN A 419 28.50 -21.68 19.27
C ASN A 419 27.00 -21.42 19.10
N ASN A 420 26.60 -20.38 18.36
CA ASN A 420 25.19 -20.11 18.10
C ASN A 420 24.72 -20.90 16.88
N VAL A 421 23.78 -21.82 17.09
CA VAL A 421 23.19 -22.64 16.03
C VAL A 421 21.69 -22.37 16.00
N HIS A 422 21.20 -21.92 14.84
CA HIS A 422 19.79 -21.62 14.66
C HIS A 422 19.17 -22.59 13.66
N VAL A 423 18.09 -23.27 14.06
CA VAL A 423 17.36 -24.21 13.21
C VAL A 423 16.01 -23.61 12.84
N VAL A 424 15.70 -23.57 11.54
CA VAL A 424 14.53 -22.85 11.00
C VAL A 424 13.33 -23.79 10.86
N TYR A 425 12.48 -23.82 11.88
CA TYR A 425 11.23 -24.62 11.93
C TYR A 425 9.97 -23.84 11.52
N GLY A 426 10.09 -22.54 11.25
CA GLY A 426 8.94 -21.73 10.87
C GLY A 426 7.96 -21.54 12.02
N LEU A 427 6.66 -21.44 11.70
CA LEU A 427 5.61 -21.18 12.70
C LEU A 427 5.45 -22.31 13.74
N ALA A 428 6.02 -23.50 13.47
CA ALA A 428 6.03 -24.61 14.41
C ALA A 428 7.06 -24.46 15.54
N VAL A 429 7.93 -23.45 15.47
CA VAL A 429 9.07 -23.30 16.39
C VAL A 429 8.69 -23.22 17.87
N THR A 430 7.55 -22.61 18.22
CA THR A 430 7.09 -22.55 19.62
C THR A 430 6.72 -23.93 20.16
N LYS A 431 6.14 -24.79 19.32
CA LYS A 431 5.87 -26.20 19.68
C LYS A 431 7.16 -27.00 19.79
N VAL A 432 8.09 -26.80 18.86
CA VAL A 432 9.40 -27.44 18.89
C VAL A 432 10.17 -27.03 20.14
N ARG A 433 10.18 -25.74 20.46
CA ARG A 433 10.79 -25.17 21.68
C ARG A 433 10.23 -25.83 22.94
N ALA A 434 8.91 -25.83 23.10
CA ALA A 434 8.27 -26.41 24.28
C ALA A 434 8.64 -27.89 24.46
N ALA A 435 8.65 -28.65 23.37
CA ALA A 435 8.96 -30.07 23.41
C ALA A 435 10.47 -30.34 23.66
N VAL A 436 11.37 -29.48 23.16
CA VAL A 436 12.81 -29.52 23.47
C VAL A 436 13.08 -29.15 24.92
N ASP A 437 12.40 -28.14 25.47
CA ASP A 437 12.53 -27.74 26.88
C ASP A 437 12.08 -28.87 27.82
N GLU A 438 10.96 -29.51 27.51
CA GLU A 438 10.44 -30.67 28.25
C GLU A 438 11.43 -31.84 28.24
N ALA A 439 12.04 -32.14 27.08
CA ALA A 439 12.98 -33.23 26.93
C ALA A 439 14.37 -32.95 27.55
N LEU A 440 14.77 -31.68 27.64
CA LEU A 440 16.06 -31.26 28.24
C LEU A 440 15.93 -30.87 29.72
N GLY A 441 14.71 -30.78 30.26
CA GLY A 441 14.46 -30.37 31.64
C GLY A 441 14.74 -28.89 31.91
N PHE A 442 14.63 -28.03 30.89
CA PHE A 442 14.72 -26.58 31.08
C PHE A 442 13.37 -26.04 31.59
N ASP A 443 13.35 -25.49 32.81
CA ASP A 443 12.14 -24.91 33.39
C ASP A 443 11.63 -23.72 32.58
N ALA A 444 10.34 -23.72 32.22
CA ALA A 444 9.67 -22.69 31.43
C ALA A 444 9.49 -21.34 32.17
N ALA A 445 10.12 -21.17 33.33
CA ALA A 445 9.91 -20.04 34.25
C ALA A 445 11.07 -19.02 34.27
N GLU A 446 12.17 -19.27 33.56
CA GLU A 446 13.25 -18.30 33.45
C GLU A 446 13.27 -17.71 32.03
N VAL A 447 13.20 -16.37 31.98
CA VAL A 447 13.23 -15.48 30.80
C VAL A 447 11.84 -15.03 30.29
N GLU A 448 11.23 -14.12 31.06
CA GLU A 448 10.29 -13.11 30.55
C GLU A 448 11.03 -11.80 30.20
#